data_AF-A0A7C5Z258-F1
#
_entry.id   AF-A0A7C5Z258-F1
#
_cell.length_a   1.000
_cell.length_b   1.000
_cell.length_c   1.000
_cell.angle_alpha   90.00
_cell.angle_beta   90.00
_cell.angle_gamma   90.00
#
_symmetry.space_group_name_H-M   'P 1'
#
loop_
_entity.id
_entity.type
_entity.pdbx_description
1 polymer ?
#
loop_
_entity_poly.entity_id
_entity_poly.type
_entity_poly.pdbx_seq_one_letter_code
_entity_poly.pdbx_strand_id
1 'polypeptide(L)'
;DPYHDFETAARYSTPRLFDEVFSCIKASAARNAKNRRPPDVHNLSPDYLRAEAALHIWRRYQPDLLLVHFALYDQLAHRHGPFAPEAIQAIEQMDHEIGRIRDAVDGDKSVTVVVLSDHGFVPVEKDAAPLVALMDEDLFGRNTRGEPELKKLGAIHSGGSFAIYGLEEPTTENRRSLEKAIARLSETGAVREVVDRSGLQTLGADPDAELMLDAAPGFCFSGRHAGALIENAKDRGTHGHLPSVAGMEAGFIAAGPGIKPGKNLGRIALTRVAPTLMKQMGLGRSILASEADPIELG
;
A
#
# COMPACT_ATOMS: atom_id res chain seq x y z
N ASP A 1 -19.46 -9.34 3.61
CA ASP A 1 -18.07 -8.93 3.36
C ASP A 1 -18.04 -8.30 1.97
N PRO A 2 -18.04 -6.95 1.85
CA PRO A 2 -17.98 -6.30 0.55
C PRO A 2 -16.64 -6.48 -0.18
N TYR A 3 -15.62 -7.10 0.46
CA TYR A 3 -14.27 -7.25 -0.08
C TYR A 3 -13.75 -8.69 -0.13
N HIS A 4 -14.48 -9.68 0.40
CA HIS A 4 -14.00 -11.06 0.61
C HIS A 4 -12.67 -11.15 1.41
N ASP A 5 -12.31 -10.08 2.13
CA ASP A 5 -11.04 -9.90 2.84
C ASP A 5 -10.79 -11.01 3.88
N PHE A 6 -11.87 -11.58 4.42
CA PHE A 6 -11.78 -12.54 5.51
C PHE A 6 -11.91 -14.00 5.07
N GLU A 7 -12.34 -14.29 3.83
CA GLU A 7 -12.55 -15.66 3.36
C GLU A 7 -11.22 -16.42 3.23
N THR A 8 -10.24 -15.79 2.58
CA THR A 8 -8.87 -16.34 2.47
C THR A 8 -8.22 -16.47 3.83
N ALA A 9 -8.30 -15.43 4.67
CA ALA A 9 -7.75 -15.46 6.02
C ALA A 9 -8.37 -16.59 6.86
N ALA A 10 -9.70 -16.76 6.82
CA ALA A 10 -10.40 -17.82 7.52
C ALA A 10 -9.92 -19.21 7.05
N ARG A 11 -9.78 -19.42 5.74
CA ARG A 11 -9.36 -20.69 5.13
C ARG A 11 -7.96 -21.13 5.57
N TYR A 12 -7.01 -20.21 5.69
CA TYR A 12 -5.61 -20.52 5.99
C TYR A 12 -5.20 -20.22 7.44
N SER A 13 -6.12 -19.70 8.26
CA SER A 13 -5.88 -19.48 9.68
C SER A 13 -5.78 -20.80 10.47
N THR A 14 -5.16 -20.72 11.65
CA THR A 14 -5.20 -21.82 12.63
C THR A 14 -6.66 -22.26 12.85
N PRO A 15 -6.97 -23.57 12.79
CA PRO A 15 -8.34 -24.05 12.90
C PRO A 15 -9.07 -23.47 14.12
N ARG A 16 -10.27 -22.93 13.90
CA ARG A 16 -11.15 -22.25 14.88
C ARG A 16 -10.69 -20.87 15.37
N LEU A 17 -9.49 -20.40 15.03
CA LEU A 17 -9.03 -19.08 15.46
C LEU A 17 -9.94 -17.96 14.93
N PHE A 18 -10.36 -18.08 13.68
CA PHE A 18 -11.28 -17.11 13.07
C PHE A 18 -12.62 -17.02 13.82
N ASP A 19 -13.25 -18.16 14.09
CA ASP A 19 -14.51 -18.23 14.84
C ASP A 19 -14.37 -17.71 16.27
N GLU A 20 -13.25 -18.00 16.91
CA GLU A 20 -12.91 -17.53 18.25
C GLU A 20 -12.78 -15.99 18.28
N VAL A 21 -11.99 -15.43 17.38
CA VAL A 21 -11.79 -13.98 17.24
C VAL A 21 -13.12 -13.29 16.94
N PHE A 22 -13.89 -13.81 15.99
CA PHE A 22 -15.18 -13.24 15.61
C PHE A 22 -16.19 -13.26 16.77
N SER A 23 -16.21 -14.33 17.56
CA SER A 23 -17.04 -14.43 18.76
C SER A 23 -16.60 -13.43 19.84
N CYS A 24 -15.29 -13.23 20.02
CA CYS A 24 -14.75 -12.24 20.94
C CYS A 24 -15.16 -10.80 20.55
N ILE A 25 -15.04 -10.45 19.26
CA ILE A 25 -15.45 -9.15 18.73
C ILE A 25 -16.94 -8.89 19.01
N LYS A 26 -17.82 -9.86 18.73
CA LYS A 26 -19.25 -9.75 19.04
C LYS A 26 -19.51 -9.50 20.52
N ALA A 27 -18.83 -10.23 21.39
CA ALA A 27 -18.94 -10.04 22.84
C ALA A 27 -18.45 -8.66 23.28
N SER A 28 -17.36 -8.16 22.68
CA SER A 28 -16.82 -6.82 22.93
C SER A 28 -17.79 -5.72 22.52
N ALA A 29 -18.34 -5.81 21.31
CA ALA A 29 -19.36 -4.89 20.81
C ALA A 29 -20.62 -4.87 21.69
N ALA A 30 -21.07 -6.04 22.15
CA ALA A 30 -22.20 -6.16 23.08
C ALA A 30 -21.93 -5.48 24.44
N ARG A 31 -20.74 -5.65 25.02
CA ARG A 31 -20.34 -4.97 26.27
C ARG A 31 -20.30 -3.45 26.10
N ASN A 32 -19.75 -2.97 25.00
CA ASN A 32 -19.62 -1.53 24.72
C ASN A 32 -20.97 -0.84 24.46
N ALA A 33 -21.98 -1.58 23.99
CA ALA A 33 -23.30 -1.04 23.72
C ALA A 33 -24.12 -0.67 24.98
N LYS A 34 -23.65 -1.01 26.20
CA LYS A 34 -24.23 -0.58 27.50
C LYS A 34 -25.77 -0.55 27.53
N ASN A 35 -26.41 -1.70 27.28
CA ASN A 35 -27.87 -1.91 27.22
C ASN A 35 -28.60 -1.37 25.97
N ARG A 36 -27.89 -0.90 24.94
CA ARG A 36 -28.44 -0.68 23.60
C ARG A 36 -28.23 -1.93 22.74
N ARG A 37 -29.03 -2.09 21.68
CA ARG A 37 -28.78 -3.13 20.67
C ARG A 37 -27.37 -2.90 20.11
N PRO A 38 -26.45 -3.88 20.18
CA PRO A 38 -25.12 -3.71 19.64
C PRO A 38 -25.19 -3.45 18.14
N PRO A 39 -24.29 -2.61 17.59
CA PRO A 39 -24.18 -2.45 16.15
C PRO A 39 -23.88 -3.81 15.51
N ASP A 40 -24.36 -3.99 14.29
CA ASP A 40 -23.89 -5.11 13.46
C ASP A 40 -22.37 -5.00 13.35
N VAL A 41 -21.67 -6.14 13.46
CA VAL A 41 -20.21 -6.20 13.30
C VAL A 41 -19.80 -5.66 11.93
N HIS A 42 -20.64 -5.83 10.92
CA HIS A 42 -20.42 -5.27 9.58
C HIS A 42 -20.50 -3.74 9.51
N ASN A 43 -21.03 -3.08 10.54
CA ASN A 43 -21.12 -1.62 10.65
C ASN A 43 -20.02 -1.02 11.53
N LEU A 44 -19.14 -1.86 12.11
CA LEU A 44 -17.99 -1.39 12.87
C LEU A 44 -16.86 -1.00 11.92
N SER A 45 -16.04 -0.04 12.34
CA SER A 45 -14.83 0.35 11.59
C SER A 45 -13.94 -0.88 11.36
N PRO A 46 -13.42 -1.09 10.13
CA PRO A 46 -12.48 -2.17 9.85
C PRO A 46 -11.28 -2.18 10.80
N ASP A 47 -10.79 -0.99 11.18
CA ASP A 47 -9.62 -0.87 12.04
C ASP A 47 -9.95 -1.21 13.50
N TYR A 48 -11.15 -0.87 13.97
CA TYR A 48 -11.64 -1.36 15.26
C TYR A 48 -11.69 -2.90 15.31
N LEU A 49 -12.20 -3.54 14.24
CA LEU A 49 -12.27 -5.01 14.17
C LEU A 49 -10.88 -5.65 14.23
N ARG A 50 -9.90 -5.08 13.51
CA ARG A 50 -8.51 -5.55 13.49
C ARG A 50 -7.82 -5.33 14.84
N ALA A 51 -8.09 -4.22 15.53
CA ALA A 51 -7.58 -3.96 16.87
C ALA A 51 -8.16 -4.93 17.91
N GLU A 52 -9.46 -5.21 17.89
CA GLU A 52 -10.07 -6.21 18.77
C GLU A 52 -9.48 -7.61 18.54
N ALA A 53 -9.28 -8.00 17.28
CA ALA A 53 -8.62 -9.25 16.93
C ALA A 53 -7.18 -9.31 17.49
N ALA A 54 -6.40 -8.25 17.30
CA ALA A 54 -5.03 -8.15 17.82
C ALA A 54 -4.98 -8.26 19.34
N LEU A 55 -5.85 -7.52 20.05
CA LEU A 55 -5.96 -7.55 21.50
C LEU A 55 -6.36 -8.92 22.03
N HIS A 56 -7.29 -9.60 21.35
CA HIS A 56 -7.68 -10.97 21.70
C HIS A 56 -6.51 -11.94 21.55
N ILE A 57 -5.86 -11.93 20.37
CA ILE A 57 -4.73 -12.81 20.06
C ILE A 57 -3.60 -12.59 21.07
N TRP A 58 -3.24 -11.33 21.33
CA TRP A 58 -2.20 -10.98 22.29
C TRP A 58 -2.50 -11.50 23.70
N ARG A 59 -3.68 -11.17 24.25
CA ARG A 59 -4.06 -11.55 25.62
C ARG A 59 -4.15 -13.06 25.81
N ARG A 60 -4.49 -13.80 24.74
CA ARG A 60 -4.75 -15.24 24.83
C ARG A 60 -3.52 -16.10 24.53
N TYR A 61 -2.70 -15.68 23.57
CA TYR A 61 -1.64 -16.51 23.02
C TYR A 61 -0.24 -15.89 23.14
N GLN A 62 -0.12 -14.58 23.34
CA GLN A 62 1.16 -13.86 23.44
C GLN A 62 2.19 -14.29 22.38
N PRO A 63 1.88 -14.14 21.08
CA PRO A 63 2.77 -14.60 20.01
C PRO A 63 4.10 -13.82 20.01
N ASP A 64 5.18 -14.46 19.54
CA ASP A 64 6.49 -13.82 19.38
C ASP A 64 6.50 -12.69 18.33
N LEU A 65 5.55 -12.73 17.39
CA LEU A 65 5.31 -11.68 16.39
C LEU A 65 3.81 -11.52 16.15
N LEU A 66 3.32 -10.28 16.27
CA LEU A 66 1.96 -9.89 15.92
C LEU A 66 2.02 -8.73 14.93
N LEU A 67 1.44 -8.92 13.74
CA LEU A 67 1.32 -7.90 12.71
C LEU A 67 -0.14 -7.47 12.60
N VAL A 68 -0.38 -6.16 12.60
CA VAL A 68 -1.71 -5.56 12.49
C VAL A 68 -1.66 -4.51 11.39
N HIS A 69 -2.58 -4.62 10.42
CA HIS A 69 -2.68 -3.70 9.29
C HIS A 69 -3.96 -2.87 9.39
N PHE A 70 -3.83 -1.56 9.61
CA PHE A 70 -4.96 -0.63 9.59
C PHE A 70 -5.09 -0.01 8.20
N ALA A 71 -6.30 -0.02 7.64
CA ALA A 71 -6.53 0.27 6.23
C ALA A 71 -7.56 1.39 5.98
N LEU A 72 -8.25 1.88 7.02
CA LEU A 72 -9.32 2.85 6.82
C LEU A 72 -8.79 4.20 6.31
N TYR A 73 -7.62 4.64 6.78
CA TYR A 73 -7.01 5.88 6.32
C TYR A 73 -6.75 5.84 4.81
N ASP A 74 -6.13 4.79 4.30
CA ASP A 74 -5.84 4.63 2.86
C ASP A 74 -7.10 4.76 2.00
N GLN A 75 -8.16 4.04 2.38
CA GLN A 75 -9.45 4.08 1.69
C GLN A 75 -10.07 5.47 1.65
N LEU A 76 -10.03 6.20 2.78
CA LEU A 76 -10.62 7.54 2.88
C LEU A 76 -9.73 8.61 2.26
N ALA A 77 -8.40 8.46 2.33
CA ALA A 77 -7.44 9.33 1.67
C ALA A 77 -7.57 9.24 0.13
N HIS A 78 -7.77 8.04 -0.43
CA HIS A 78 -8.13 7.89 -1.83
C HIS A 78 -9.42 8.63 -2.18
N ARG A 79 -10.50 8.35 -1.46
CA ARG A 79 -11.83 8.88 -1.79
C ARG A 79 -11.95 10.40 -1.62
N HIS A 80 -11.43 10.94 -0.52
CA HIS A 80 -11.67 12.33 -0.10
C HIS A 80 -10.43 13.22 -0.22
N GLY A 81 -9.23 12.61 -0.26
CA GLY A 81 -7.95 13.30 -0.28
C GLY A 81 -7.22 13.16 1.07
N PRO A 82 -5.88 13.24 1.09
CA PRO A 82 -5.07 12.89 2.27
C PRO A 82 -5.32 13.75 3.51
N PHE A 83 -5.75 15.00 3.32
CA PHE A 83 -6.00 15.95 4.41
C PHE A 83 -7.48 16.32 4.57
N ALA A 84 -8.38 15.56 3.95
CA ALA A 84 -9.81 15.74 4.13
C ALA A 84 -10.22 15.38 5.57
N PRO A 85 -11.26 16.02 6.14
CA PRO A 85 -11.72 15.74 7.50
C PRO A 85 -11.97 14.24 7.77
N GLU A 86 -12.49 13.51 6.79
CA GLU A 86 -12.74 12.07 6.87
C GLU A 86 -11.44 11.26 7.00
N ALA A 87 -10.41 11.62 6.23
CA ALA A 87 -9.11 10.96 6.30
C ALA A 87 -8.38 11.27 7.62
N ILE A 88 -8.45 12.52 8.08
CA ILE A 88 -7.87 12.92 9.38
C ILE A 88 -8.58 12.18 10.54
N GLN A 89 -9.91 12.08 10.49
CA GLN A 89 -10.67 11.31 11.49
C GLN A 89 -10.26 9.84 11.51
N ALA A 90 -9.93 9.25 10.36
CA ALA A 90 -9.41 7.88 10.29
C ALA A 90 -8.05 7.74 10.99
N ILE A 91 -7.15 8.73 10.84
CA ILE A 91 -5.88 8.75 11.56
C ILE A 91 -6.12 8.84 13.07
N GLU A 92 -7.01 9.71 13.53
CA GLU A 92 -7.34 9.85 14.95
C GLU A 92 -7.92 8.55 15.53
N GLN A 93 -8.78 7.87 14.77
CA GLN A 93 -9.30 6.55 15.16
C GLN A 93 -8.17 5.51 15.21
N MET A 94 -7.29 5.49 14.22
CA MET A 94 -6.14 4.58 14.19
C MET A 94 -5.19 4.83 15.37
N ASP A 95 -4.89 6.08 15.72
CA ASP A 95 -4.08 6.43 16.90
C ASP A 95 -4.72 5.90 18.20
N HIS A 96 -6.04 6.05 18.33
CA HIS A 96 -6.77 5.48 19.47
C HIS A 96 -6.61 3.95 19.54
N GLU A 97 -6.77 3.24 18.43
CA GLU A 97 -6.63 1.78 18.38
C GLU A 97 -5.19 1.31 18.66
N ILE A 98 -4.19 2.02 18.12
CA ILE A 98 -2.76 1.79 18.44
C ILE A 98 -2.52 1.99 19.94
N GLY A 99 -3.10 3.04 20.53
CA GLY A 99 -3.01 3.30 21.97
C GLY A 99 -3.55 2.13 22.80
N ARG A 100 -4.69 1.55 22.41
CA ARG A 100 -5.26 0.38 23.09
C ARG A 100 -4.35 -0.85 23.01
N ILE A 101 -3.71 -1.09 21.87
CA ILE A 101 -2.77 -2.20 21.69
C ILE A 101 -1.52 -1.98 22.54
N ARG A 102 -0.96 -0.77 22.51
CA ARG A 102 0.18 -0.38 23.34
C ARG A 102 -0.13 -0.56 24.83
N ASP A 103 -1.31 -0.13 25.30
CA ASP A 103 -1.71 -0.26 26.70
C ASP A 103 -1.85 -1.73 27.13
N ALA A 104 -2.16 -2.64 26.20
CA ALA A 104 -2.22 -4.08 26.49
C ALA A 104 -0.85 -4.75 26.66
N VAL A 105 0.23 -4.06 26.26
CA VAL A 105 1.62 -4.51 26.44
C VAL A 105 2.40 -3.62 27.40
N ASP A 106 1.75 -2.60 27.99
CA ASP A 106 2.43 -1.64 28.86
C ASP A 106 3.04 -2.33 30.09
N GLY A 107 4.25 -1.91 30.44
CA GLY A 107 5.07 -2.53 31.49
C GLY A 107 5.77 -3.83 31.09
N ASP A 108 5.45 -4.45 29.95
CA ASP A 108 6.18 -5.62 29.45
C ASP A 108 7.50 -5.19 28.78
N LYS A 109 8.60 -5.37 29.52
CA LYS A 109 9.95 -5.02 29.08
C LYS A 109 10.55 -6.02 28.10
N SER A 110 9.78 -6.98 27.58
CA SER A 110 10.20 -7.87 26.49
C SER A 110 9.61 -7.46 25.14
N VAL A 111 8.64 -6.56 25.11
CA VAL A 111 7.89 -6.21 23.89
C VAL A 111 8.47 -4.97 23.22
N THR A 112 8.70 -5.08 21.92
CA THR A 112 8.92 -3.91 21.04
C THR A 112 7.66 -3.61 20.26
N VAL A 113 7.17 -2.39 20.36
CA VAL A 113 6.07 -1.85 19.55
C VAL A 113 6.66 -1.05 18.40
N VAL A 114 6.23 -1.35 17.17
CA VAL A 114 6.62 -0.62 15.96
C VAL A 114 5.36 -0.21 15.21
N VAL A 115 5.27 1.08 14.89
CA VAL A 115 4.25 1.65 14.03
C VAL A 115 4.95 2.15 12.78
N LEU A 116 4.55 1.63 11.62
CA LEU A 116 5.10 2.05 10.34
C LEU A 116 4.01 2.16 9.28
N SER A 117 4.30 2.93 8.23
CA SER A 117 3.53 2.93 6.99
C SER A 117 4.34 2.25 5.88
N ASP A 118 3.66 1.77 4.86
CA ASP A 118 4.24 1.29 3.61
C ASP A 118 4.51 2.43 2.63
N HIS A 119 3.63 3.43 2.59
CA HIS A 119 3.79 4.63 1.77
C HIS A 119 3.16 5.88 2.43
N GLY A 120 3.41 7.03 1.81
CA GLY A 120 2.67 8.26 2.04
C GLY A 120 1.53 8.45 1.03
N PHE A 121 1.06 9.70 0.86
CA PHE A 121 -0.02 10.07 -0.04
C PHE A 121 0.19 11.46 -0.64
N VAL A 122 -0.33 11.66 -1.85
CA VAL A 122 -0.43 12.98 -2.52
C VAL A 122 -1.84 13.23 -3.03
N PRO A 123 -2.29 14.49 -3.13
CA PRO A 123 -3.57 14.83 -3.74
C PRO A 123 -3.54 14.62 -5.26
N VAL A 124 -4.69 14.30 -5.83
CA VAL A 124 -4.89 14.08 -7.26
C VAL A 124 -6.17 14.75 -7.74
N GLU A 125 -6.11 15.29 -8.95
CA GLU A 125 -7.23 15.96 -9.62
C GLU A 125 -7.57 15.33 -10.98
N LYS A 126 -6.55 14.78 -11.65
CA LYS A 126 -6.63 14.28 -13.02
C LYS A 126 -6.22 12.82 -13.11
N ASP A 127 -6.90 12.11 -13.98
CA ASP A 127 -6.62 10.73 -14.34
C ASP A 127 -6.10 10.71 -15.78
N ALA A 128 -4.91 10.14 -15.96
CA ALA A 128 -4.30 9.90 -17.25
C ALA A 128 -4.42 8.42 -17.64
N ALA A 129 -4.71 8.17 -18.91
CA ALA A 129 -4.99 6.82 -19.44
C ALA A 129 -3.94 6.40 -20.48
N PRO A 130 -2.74 5.91 -20.07
CA PRO A 130 -1.69 5.51 -21.00
C PRO A 130 -2.12 4.42 -21.99
N LEU A 131 -3.01 3.51 -21.59
CA LEU A 131 -3.52 2.46 -22.47
C LEU A 131 -4.25 3.00 -23.69
N VAL A 132 -4.87 4.18 -23.63
CA VAL A 132 -5.46 4.83 -24.83
C VAL A 132 -4.38 5.12 -25.88
N ALA A 133 -3.26 5.73 -25.46
CA ALA A 133 -2.17 6.04 -26.39
C ALA A 133 -1.49 4.78 -26.92
N LEU A 134 -1.30 3.76 -26.07
CA LEU A 134 -0.66 2.51 -26.46
C LEU A 134 -1.53 1.68 -27.42
N MET A 135 -2.86 1.73 -27.26
CA MET A 135 -3.80 1.08 -28.17
C MET A 135 -3.88 1.78 -29.53
N ASP A 136 -3.83 3.11 -29.56
CA ASP A 136 -3.84 3.88 -30.83
C ASP A 136 -2.60 3.61 -31.70
N GLU A 137 -1.52 3.09 -31.10
CA GLU A 137 -0.28 2.68 -31.79
C GLU A 137 -0.17 1.15 -32.00
N ASP A 138 -1.27 0.40 -31.88
CA ASP A 138 -1.34 -1.06 -32.11
C ASP A 138 -0.34 -1.89 -31.27
N LEU A 139 -0.03 -1.42 -30.05
CA LEU A 139 0.87 -2.11 -29.11
C LEU A 139 0.13 -3.14 -28.23
N PHE A 140 -1.17 -2.96 -28.03
CA PHE A 140 -2.07 -3.89 -27.34
C PHE A 140 -3.07 -4.51 -28.31
N GLY A 141 -3.54 -5.72 -28.01
CA GLY A 141 -4.65 -6.37 -28.69
C GLY A 141 -6.01 -5.89 -28.18
N ARG A 142 -7.07 -6.33 -28.84
CA ARG A 142 -8.45 -6.22 -28.37
C ARG A 142 -9.09 -7.60 -28.40
N ASN A 143 -9.67 -8.03 -27.28
CA ASN A 143 -10.44 -9.26 -27.25
C ASN A 143 -11.81 -9.08 -27.95
N THR A 144 -12.61 -10.14 -28.01
CA THR A 144 -13.94 -10.13 -28.64
C THR A 144 -14.95 -9.17 -28.00
N ARG A 145 -14.68 -8.70 -26.77
CA ARG A 145 -15.48 -7.70 -26.05
C ARG A 145 -14.94 -6.27 -26.23
N GLY A 146 -13.85 -6.09 -26.98
CA GLY A 146 -13.20 -4.81 -27.20
C GLY A 146 -12.29 -4.35 -26.06
N GLU A 147 -12.07 -5.20 -25.05
CA GLU A 147 -11.18 -4.94 -23.92
C GLU A 147 -9.71 -5.16 -24.34
N PRO A 148 -8.74 -4.49 -23.70
CA PRO A 148 -7.33 -4.72 -23.95
C PRO A 148 -6.95 -6.19 -23.75
N GLU A 149 -6.24 -6.73 -24.72
CA GLU A 149 -5.64 -8.06 -24.66
C GLU A 149 -4.12 -7.92 -24.77
N LEU A 150 -3.40 -8.70 -23.97
CA LEU A 150 -1.95 -8.75 -24.04
C LEU A 150 -1.52 -9.18 -25.45
N LYS A 151 -0.58 -8.43 -26.03
CA LYS A 151 -0.06 -8.71 -27.38
C LYS A 151 1.45 -8.49 -27.37
N LYS A 152 1.91 -7.34 -27.88
CA LYS A 152 3.33 -6.96 -27.90
C LYS A 152 3.80 -6.50 -26.52
N LEU A 153 2.91 -5.84 -25.79
CA LEU A 153 3.16 -5.30 -24.46
C LEU A 153 2.16 -5.83 -23.43
N GLY A 154 2.60 -5.85 -22.18
CA GLY A 154 1.77 -5.84 -20.99
C GLY A 154 1.98 -4.54 -20.22
N ALA A 155 1.02 -4.16 -19.38
CA ALA A 155 1.16 -2.99 -18.53
C ALA A 155 0.38 -3.13 -17.23
N ILE A 156 0.91 -2.49 -16.18
CA ILE A 156 0.28 -2.43 -14.86
C ILE A 156 0.33 -0.97 -14.42
N HIS A 157 -0.78 -0.46 -13.91
CA HIS A 157 -0.83 0.84 -13.26
C HIS A 157 -0.98 0.68 -11.74
N SER A 158 -0.36 1.58 -10.99
CA SER A 158 -0.48 1.64 -9.53
C SER A 158 -0.41 3.10 -9.10
N GLY A 159 -1.58 3.76 -9.04
CA GLY A 159 -1.70 5.17 -8.70
C GLY A 159 -0.82 6.07 -9.57
N GLY A 160 0.25 6.62 -9.00
CA GLY A 160 1.21 7.48 -9.69
C GLY A 160 2.14 6.78 -10.69
N SER A 161 2.17 5.45 -10.76
CA SER A 161 3.08 4.71 -11.65
C SER A 161 2.35 3.90 -12.72
N PHE A 162 3.00 3.76 -13.88
CA PHE A 162 2.55 2.91 -14.97
C PHE A 162 3.73 2.13 -15.56
N ALA A 163 3.85 0.85 -15.23
CA ALA A 163 4.89 -0.04 -15.71
C ALA A 163 4.48 -0.70 -17.03
N ILE A 164 5.44 -0.78 -17.96
CA ILE A 164 5.27 -1.40 -19.28
C ILE A 164 6.25 -2.57 -19.40
N TYR A 165 5.74 -3.71 -19.85
CA TYR A 165 6.45 -4.96 -19.99
C TYR A 165 6.47 -5.37 -21.47
N GLY A 166 7.64 -5.73 -21.99
CA GLY A 166 7.75 -6.35 -23.31
C GLY A 166 7.36 -7.83 -23.23
N LEU A 167 6.39 -8.27 -24.04
CA LEU A 167 5.97 -9.68 -24.12
C LEU A 167 6.56 -10.40 -25.33
N GLU A 168 7.07 -9.63 -26.29
CA GLU A 168 7.74 -10.09 -27.49
C GLU A 168 9.01 -9.26 -27.70
N GLU A 169 9.98 -9.79 -28.46
CA GLU A 169 11.16 -9.02 -28.87
C GLU A 169 10.75 -7.77 -29.67
N PRO A 170 11.08 -6.55 -29.20
CA PRO A 170 10.57 -5.34 -29.82
C PRO A 170 11.23 -5.07 -31.17
N THR A 171 10.41 -4.99 -32.22
CA THR A 171 10.85 -4.52 -33.54
C THR A 171 11.16 -3.02 -33.52
N THR A 172 11.93 -2.53 -34.50
CA THR A 172 12.20 -1.08 -34.66
C THR A 172 10.91 -0.27 -34.79
N GLU A 173 9.88 -0.83 -35.43
CA GLU A 173 8.57 -0.22 -35.54
C GLU A 173 7.86 -0.14 -34.19
N ASN A 174 7.83 -1.24 -33.41
CA ASN A 174 7.20 -1.25 -32.09
C ASN A 174 7.88 -0.26 -31.13
N ARG A 175 9.21 -0.11 -31.17
CA ARG A 175 9.94 0.90 -30.38
C ARG A 175 9.51 2.32 -30.74
N ARG A 176 9.44 2.63 -32.04
CA ARG A 176 8.99 3.94 -32.53
C ARG A 176 7.53 4.23 -32.13
N SER A 177 6.66 3.23 -32.22
CA SER A 177 5.26 3.32 -31.78
C SER A 177 5.16 3.60 -30.28
N LEU A 178 5.98 2.91 -29.46
CA LEU A 178 6.02 3.15 -28.01
C LEU A 178 6.51 4.57 -27.68
N GLU A 179 7.59 5.02 -28.32
CA GLU A 179 8.10 6.39 -28.18
C GLU A 179 7.02 7.43 -28.55
N LYS A 180 6.29 7.20 -29.64
CA LYS A 180 5.20 8.07 -30.08
C LYS A 180 4.03 8.10 -29.09
N ALA A 181 3.63 6.95 -28.55
CA ALA A 181 2.59 6.86 -27.53
C ALA A 181 2.99 7.62 -26.24
N ILE A 182 4.24 7.43 -25.79
CA ILE A 182 4.78 8.11 -24.60
C ILE A 182 4.88 9.61 -24.85
N ALA A 183 5.38 10.04 -26.01
CA ALA A 183 5.46 11.47 -26.36
C ALA A 183 4.09 12.14 -26.33
N ARG A 184 3.08 11.51 -26.93
CA ARG A 184 1.69 12.00 -26.92
C ARG A 184 1.13 12.11 -25.50
N LEU A 185 1.46 11.17 -24.61
CA LEU A 185 1.06 11.25 -23.21
C LEU A 185 1.81 12.36 -22.47
N SER A 186 3.13 12.50 -22.68
CA SER A 186 3.95 13.55 -22.10
C SER A 186 3.50 14.97 -22.51
N GLU A 187 3.05 15.14 -23.76
CA GLU A 187 2.48 16.40 -24.27
C GLU A 187 1.23 16.87 -23.49
N THR A 188 0.53 15.96 -22.81
CA THR A 188 -0.61 16.32 -21.95
C THR A 188 -0.17 16.94 -20.62
N GLY A 189 1.12 16.84 -20.27
CA GLY A 189 1.66 17.23 -18.96
C GLY A 189 1.50 16.18 -17.86
N ALA A 190 0.91 15.01 -18.15
CA ALA A 190 0.66 13.98 -17.15
C ALA A 190 1.87 13.15 -16.74
N VAL A 191 2.96 13.16 -17.52
CA VAL A 191 4.18 12.38 -17.24
C VAL A 191 5.24 13.29 -16.65
N ARG A 192 5.66 12.99 -15.42
CA ARG A 192 6.80 13.66 -14.75
C ARG A 192 8.11 13.12 -15.28
N GLU A 193 8.21 11.79 -15.34
CA GLU A 193 9.44 11.08 -15.60
C GLU A 193 9.15 9.77 -16.32
N VAL A 194 10.02 9.42 -17.27
CA VAL A 194 10.06 8.10 -17.91
C VAL A 194 11.30 7.42 -17.38
N VAL A 195 11.13 6.36 -16.60
CA VAL A 195 12.21 5.60 -15.99
C VAL A 195 12.49 4.40 -16.88
N ASP A 196 13.66 4.39 -17.51
CA ASP A 196 14.10 3.25 -18.31
C ASP A 196 14.56 2.07 -17.44
N ARG A 197 14.87 0.94 -18.09
CA ARG A 197 15.35 -0.28 -17.43
C ARG A 197 16.55 -0.06 -16.49
N SER A 198 17.48 0.82 -16.84
CA SER A 198 18.65 1.09 -16.00
C SER A 198 18.28 1.87 -14.72
N GLY A 199 17.35 2.82 -14.85
CA GLY A 199 16.73 3.51 -13.73
C GLY A 199 15.94 2.57 -12.83
N LEU A 200 15.14 1.67 -13.41
CA LEU A 200 14.38 0.65 -12.68
C LEU A 200 15.29 -0.30 -11.89
N GLN A 201 16.39 -0.75 -12.50
CA GLN A 201 17.38 -1.57 -11.81
C GLN A 201 18.00 -0.82 -10.62
N THR A 202 18.32 0.47 -10.78
CA THR A 202 18.85 1.31 -9.70
C THR A 202 17.86 1.48 -8.55
N LEU A 203 16.56 1.52 -8.86
CA LEU A 203 15.49 1.60 -7.87
C LEU A 203 15.18 0.25 -7.18
N GLY A 204 15.74 -0.86 -7.68
CA GLY A 204 15.34 -2.21 -7.23
C GLY A 204 13.90 -2.56 -7.60
N ALA A 205 13.39 -1.98 -8.69
CA ALA A 205 12.08 -2.29 -9.22
C ALA A 205 12.08 -3.66 -9.94
N ASP A 206 10.91 -4.07 -10.42
CA ASP A 206 10.73 -5.32 -11.17
C ASP A 206 11.70 -5.37 -12.38
N PRO A 207 12.63 -6.36 -12.45
CA PRO A 207 13.63 -6.44 -13.51
C PRO A 207 13.04 -6.77 -14.89
N ASP A 208 11.80 -7.26 -14.95
CA ASP A 208 11.13 -7.62 -16.20
C ASP A 208 10.41 -6.43 -16.85
N ALA A 209 10.27 -5.30 -16.14
CA ALA A 209 9.70 -4.09 -16.69
C ALA A 209 10.67 -3.44 -17.70
N GLU A 210 10.15 -3.08 -18.88
CA GLU A 210 10.91 -2.39 -19.93
C GLU A 210 11.15 -0.92 -19.55
N LEU A 211 10.09 -0.27 -19.06
CA LEU A 211 10.12 1.08 -18.53
C LEU A 211 8.93 1.32 -17.61
N MET A 212 8.98 2.41 -16.85
CA MET A 212 7.89 2.89 -16.02
C MET A 212 7.68 4.39 -16.21
N LEU A 213 6.43 4.82 -16.20
CA LEU A 213 6.06 6.23 -16.17
C LEU A 213 5.76 6.63 -14.72
N ASP A 214 6.26 7.78 -14.29
CA ASP A 214 5.86 8.46 -13.06
C ASP A 214 4.96 9.64 -13.40
N ALA A 215 3.80 9.73 -12.76
CA ALA A 215 2.82 10.76 -13.02
C ALA A 215 3.26 12.12 -12.46
N ALA A 216 2.90 13.18 -13.18
CA ALA A 216 3.07 14.57 -12.72
C ALA A 216 2.26 14.86 -11.46
N PRO A 217 2.66 15.84 -10.63
CA PRO A 217 1.87 16.26 -9.48
C PRO A 217 0.42 16.58 -9.85
N GLY A 218 -0.54 16.04 -9.09
CA GLY A 218 -1.97 16.17 -9.36
C GLY A 218 -2.55 15.17 -10.35
N PHE A 219 -1.73 14.26 -10.91
CA PHE A 219 -2.15 13.19 -11.80
C PHE A 219 -2.00 11.82 -11.16
N CYS A 220 -2.89 10.89 -11.52
CA CYS A 220 -2.69 9.45 -11.39
C CYS A 220 -2.89 8.76 -12.75
N PHE A 221 -2.49 7.50 -12.85
CA PHE A 221 -2.74 6.66 -14.01
C PHE A 221 -3.88 5.67 -13.76
N SER A 222 -4.67 5.40 -14.80
CA SER A 222 -5.71 4.37 -14.80
C SER A 222 -5.56 3.35 -15.94
N GLY A 223 -6.27 2.24 -15.78
CA GLY A 223 -6.45 1.21 -16.81
C GLY A 223 -7.48 1.57 -17.87
N ARG A 224 -7.94 2.83 -17.95
CA ARG A 224 -8.88 3.25 -18.99
C ARG A 224 -8.21 3.15 -20.36
N HIS A 225 -8.93 2.61 -21.33
CA HIS A 225 -8.37 2.19 -22.61
C HIS A 225 -9.19 2.68 -23.83
N ALA A 226 -10.07 3.65 -23.59
CA ALA A 226 -10.81 4.39 -24.60
C ALA A 226 -11.16 5.79 -24.07
N GLY A 227 -11.51 6.72 -24.97
CA GLY A 227 -11.88 8.09 -24.61
C GLY A 227 -10.68 9.06 -24.64
N ALA A 228 -10.77 10.16 -23.89
CA ALA A 228 -9.73 11.19 -23.85
C ALA A 228 -8.48 10.71 -23.09
N LEU A 229 -7.27 11.21 -23.40
CA LEU A 229 -6.10 10.82 -22.60
C LEU A 229 -6.20 11.24 -21.14
N ILE A 230 -6.81 12.41 -20.89
CA ILE A 230 -6.96 13.00 -19.56
C ILE A 230 -8.45 13.18 -19.23
N GLU A 231 -8.83 12.77 -18.03
CA GLU A 231 -10.14 13.02 -17.43
C GLU A 231 -9.98 13.54 -15.99
N ASN A 232 -11.09 13.92 -15.36
CA ASN A 232 -11.07 14.20 -13.92
C ASN A 232 -10.93 12.88 -13.16
N ALA A 233 -10.04 12.86 -12.17
CA ALA A 233 -9.89 11.72 -11.30
C ALA A 233 -11.15 11.48 -10.48
N LYS A 234 -11.51 10.20 -10.29
CA LYS A 234 -12.55 9.80 -9.35
C LYS A 234 -12.07 9.93 -7.91
N ASP A 235 -10.82 9.54 -7.69
CA ASP A 235 -10.13 9.68 -6.42
C ASP A 235 -9.54 11.08 -6.26
N ARG A 236 -9.32 11.46 -5.01
CA ARG A 236 -8.79 12.75 -4.56
C ARG A 236 -7.42 12.64 -3.93
N GLY A 237 -6.99 11.42 -3.59
CA GLY A 237 -5.65 11.09 -3.13
C GLY A 237 -5.14 9.83 -3.85
N THR A 238 -3.83 9.74 -3.99
CA THR A 238 -3.15 8.54 -4.48
C THR A 238 -1.78 8.38 -3.84
N HIS A 239 -1.23 7.18 -3.99
CA HIS A 239 0.17 6.84 -3.77
C HIS A 239 0.74 6.23 -5.06
N GLY A 240 1.89 5.55 -4.98
CA GLY A 240 2.46 4.79 -6.10
C GLY A 240 3.33 5.60 -7.06
N HIS A 241 3.68 6.84 -6.72
CA HIS A 241 4.71 7.61 -7.41
C HIS A 241 6.12 7.10 -7.06
N LEU A 242 7.13 7.63 -7.74
CA LEU A 242 8.52 7.40 -7.38
C LEU A 242 8.80 7.76 -5.90
N PRO A 243 9.65 7.01 -5.18
CA PRO A 243 9.98 7.28 -3.77
C PRO A 243 10.63 8.65 -3.52
N SER A 244 11.13 9.32 -4.57
CA SER A 244 11.69 10.66 -4.52
C SER A 244 10.64 11.77 -4.50
N VAL A 245 9.37 11.45 -4.80
CA VAL A 245 8.27 12.42 -4.78
C VAL A 245 7.89 12.74 -3.34
N ALA A 246 7.93 14.04 -3.00
CA ALA A 246 7.52 14.53 -1.70
C ALA A 246 6.05 14.18 -1.44
N GLY A 247 5.77 13.63 -0.27
CA GLY A 247 4.47 13.06 0.09
C GLY A 247 4.44 11.54 0.01
N MET A 248 5.41 10.87 -0.63
CA MET A 248 5.52 9.40 -0.64
C MET A 248 6.22 8.82 0.60
N GLU A 249 6.73 9.67 1.49
CA GLU A 249 7.39 9.23 2.70
C GLU A 249 6.43 8.50 3.65
N ALA A 250 6.86 7.34 4.14
CA ALA A 250 6.18 6.57 5.17
C ALA A 250 6.66 6.98 6.57
N GLY A 251 5.76 6.87 7.56
CA GLY A 251 6.11 7.01 8.98
C GLY A 251 6.82 5.78 9.53
N PHE A 252 7.69 5.97 10.53
CA PHE A 252 8.31 4.89 11.31
C PHE A 252 8.55 5.35 12.76
N ILE A 253 7.94 4.65 13.71
CA ILE A 253 8.11 4.86 15.15
C ILE A 253 8.35 3.48 15.78
N ALA A 254 9.36 3.38 16.65
CA ALA A 254 9.64 2.16 17.39
C ALA A 254 9.91 2.49 18.86
N ALA A 255 9.40 1.67 19.76
CA ALA A 255 9.59 1.78 21.20
C ALA A 255 9.71 0.38 21.83
N GLY A 256 10.67 0.20 22.72
CA GLY A 256 10.90 -1.10 23.37
C GLY A 256 12.32 -1.27 23.90
N PRO A 257 12.66 -2.50 24.30
CA PRO A 257 13.96 -2.82 24.91
C PRO A 257 15.13 -2.47 23.99
N GLY A 258 16.14 -1.79 24.53
CA GLY A 258 17.34 -1.43 23.76
C GLY A 258 17.15 -0.32 22.72
N ILE A 259 15.94 0.22 22.54
CA ILE A 259 15.68 1.34 21.63
C ILE A 259 15.86 2.66 22.39
N LYS A 260 16.68 3.57 21.85
CA LYS A 260 16.99 4.85 22.49
C LYS A 260 15.81 5.83 22.35
N PRO A 261 15.26 6.37 23.45
CA PRO A 261 14.18 7.36 23.37
C PRO A 261 14.61 8.65 22.64
N GLY A 262 13.70 9.21 21.84
CA GLY A 262 13.90 10.50 21.16
C GLY A 262 14.95 10.50 20.04
N LYS A 263 15.43 9.33 19.60
CA LYS A 263 16.37 9.24 18.48
C LYS A 263 15.67 9.61 17.17
N ASN A 264 16.13 10.68 16.52
CA ASN A 264 15.68 11.03 15.17
C ASN A 264 16.53 10.27 14.15
N LEU A 265 15.88 9.41 13.36
CA LEU A 265 16.52 8.58 12.34
C LEU A 265 16.70 9.31 11.00
N GLY A 266 16.12 10.50 10.85
CA GLY A 266 16.02 11.19 9.57
C GLY A 266 15.20 10.37 8.56
N ARG A 267 15.59 10.44 7.28
CA ARG A 267 15.03 9.58 6.23
C ARG A 267 15.80 8.27 6.18
N ILE A 268 15.06 7.17 6.20
CA ILE A 268 15.57 5.81 6.09
C ILE A 268 14.89 5.10 4.93
N ALA A 269 15.58 4.16 4.29
CA ALA A 269 14.96 3.30 3.29
C ALA A 269 14.07 2.25 3.97
N LEU A 270 12.85 2.06 3.47
CA LEU A 270 11.90 1.06 3.98
C LEU A 270 12.50 -0.37 3.96
N THR A 271 13.35 -0.66 2.98
CA THR A 271 14.08 -1.94 2.84
C THR A 271 14.98 -2.28 4.03
N ARG A 272 15.32 -1.29 4.87
CA ARG A 272 16.09 -1.49 6.11
C ARG A 272 15.22 -1.86 7.32
N VAL A 273 13.89 -1.75 7.23
CA VAL A 273 13.01 -2.05 8.37
C VAL A 273 13.06 -3.54 8.73
N ALA A 274 12.85 -4.44 7.75
CA ALA A 274 12.90 -5.88 7.99
C ALA A 274 14.20 -6.37 8.68
N PRO A 275 15.41 -6.03 8.19
CA PRO A 275 16.65 -6.40 8.89
C PRO A 275 16.78 -5.78 10.28
N THR A 276 16.21 -4.58 10.50
CA THR A 276 16.17 -3.94 11.81
C THR A 276 15.31 -4.72 12.80
N LEU A 277 14.10 -5.10 12.39
CA LEU A 277 13.17 -5.85 13.25
C LEU A 277 13.73 -7.24 13.57
N MET A 278 14.40 -7.88 12.62
CA MET A 278 15.04 -9.16 12.90
C MET A 278 16.20 -9.06 13.89
N LYS A 279 17.07 -8.04 13.76
CA LYS A 279 18.11 -7.75 14.75
C LYS A 279 17.49 -7.54 16.14
N GLN A 280 16.38 -6.81 16.20
CA GLN A 280 15.64 -6.55 17.43
C GLN A 280 15.05 -7.82 18.06
N MET A 281 14.59 -8.77 17.23
CA MET A 281 14.10 -10.08 17.68
C MET A 281 15.22 -11.10 17.97
N GLY A 282 16.49 -10.75 17.77
CA GLY A 282 17.62 -11.68 17.93
C GLY A 282 17.69 -12.77 16.86
N LEU A 283 17.06 -12.58 15.70
CA LEU A 283 17.07 -13.54 14.59
C LEU A 283 18.26 -13.29 13.65
N GLY A 284 18.81 -14.37 13.08
CA GLY A 284 19.95 -14.29 12.16
C GLY A 284 19.57 -13.79 10.77
N ARG A 285 20.48 -13.08 10.07
CA ARG A 285 20.23 -12.49 8.73
C ARG A 285 19.92 -13.51 7.63
N SER A 286 20.24 -14.80 7.85
CA SER A 286 20.08 -15.87 6.84
C SER A 286 18.65 -16.16 6.41
N ILE A 287 17.65 -15.58 7.08
CA ILE A 287 16.23 -15.74 6.72
C ILE A 287 15.67 -14.56 5.89
N LEU A 288 16.50 -13.55 5.56
CA LEU A 288 16.08 -12.38 4.78
C LEU A 288 16.38 -12.54 3.29
N ALA A 289 15.45 -12.06 2.47
CA ALA A 289 15.72 -11.74 1.06
C ALA A 289 16.37 -10.35 0.88
N SER A 290 16.24 -9.46 1.88
CA SER A 290 16.84 -8.12 1.84
C SER A 290 18.30 -8.16 2.27
N GLU A 291 19.17 -7.64 1.41
CA GLU A 291 20.60 -7.44 1.69
C GLU A 291 20.89 -6.12 2.43
N ALA A 292 19.86 -5.31 2.70
CA ALA A 292 20.04 -4.00 3.33
C ALA A 292 20.55 -4.12 4.78
N ASP A 293 21.36 -3.15 5.20
CA ASP A 293 21.82 -3.10 6.58
C ASP A 293 20.74 -2.59 7.55
N PRO A 294 20.66 -3.17 8.76
CA PRO A 294 19.72 -2.71 9.76
C PRO A 294 19.98 -1.25 10.15
N ILE A 295 18.95 -0.63 10.69
CA ILE A 295 18.99 0.71 11.27
C ILE A 295 19.49 0.56 12.70
N GLU A 296 20.40 1.44 13.13
CA GLU A 296 20.78 1.52 14.53
C GLU A 296 19.68 2.24 15.32
N LEU A 297 18.85 1.48 16.06
CA LEU A 297 17.78 2.02 16.90
C LEU A 297 18.27 2.47 18.29
N GLY A 298 19.32 1.84 18.81
CA GLY A 298 19.99 2.13 20.09
C GLY A 298 21.19 3.04 19.92
#